data_AF-A0A536XJF5-F1
#
_entry.id   AF-A0A536XJF5-F1
#
_cell.length_a   1.000
_cell.length_b   1.000
_cell.length_c   1.000
_cell.angle_alpha   90.00
_cell.angle_beta   90.00
_cell.angle_gamma   90.00
#
_symmetry.space_group_name_H-M   'P 1'
#
loop_
_entity.id
_entity.type
_entity.pdbx_description
1 polymer ?
#
loop_
_entity_poly.entity_id
_entity_poly.type
_entity_poly.pdbx_seq_one_letter_code
_entity_poly.pdbx_strand_id
1 'polypeptide(L)'
;FLFMVMYAPGGIASLIMMNLRVAAFGKLRRLWTSYLALGATALVMLVGAAAIIEMVYHLQLNVGLGPELKFMGLTLNSQGLDSWFGCAFVLFTGLGMFELSRRQFAQEWGEIQGEIEREIKRREAL
;
A
#
# COMPACT_ATOMS: atom_id res chain seq x y z
N PHE A 1 24.60 -6.02 11.76
CA PHE A 1 25.21 -5.34 12.92
C PHE A 1 25.72 -3.94 12.56
N LEU A 2 26.72 -3.78 11.69
CA LEU A 2 27.26 -2.46 11.29
C LEU A 2 26.22 -1.53 10.62
N PHE A 3 25.35 -2.06 9.76
CA PHE A 3 24.24 -1.30 9.15
C PHE A 3 23.17 -0.82 10.17
N MET A 4 22.92 -1.62 11.21
CA MET A 4 21.97 -1.29 12.26
C MET A 4 22.50 -0.14 13.14
N VAL A 5 23.81 -0.17 13.45
CA VAL A 5 24.45 0.87 14.27
C VAL A 5 24.64 2.17 13.50
N MET A 6 24.96 2.09 12.20
CA MET A 6 25.31 3.27 11.39
C MET A 6 24.10 4.00 10.78
N TYR A 7 22.99 3.31 10.51
CA TYR A 7 21.80 3.91 9.88
C TYR A 7 20.59 4.01 10.83
N ALA A 8 20.60 3.34 11.99
CA ALA A 8 19.50 3.42 12.97
C ALA A 8 19.96 3.09 14.40
N PRO A 9 20.61 4.01 15.14
CA PRO A 9 20.93 3.78 16.57
C PRO A 9 19.69 3.50 17.44
N GLY A 10 18.46 3.70 16.91
CA GLY A 10 17.19 3.38 17.59
C GLY A 10 16.34 2.23 17.01
N GLY A 11 16.74 1.53 15.94
CA GLY A 11 16.01 0.35 15.41
C GLY A 11 14.48 0.51 15.20
N ILE A 12 13.73 -0.61 15.26
CA ILE A 12 12.24 -0.65 15.26
C ILE A 12 11.66 0.20 16.41
N ALA A 13 12.37 0.32 17.53
CA ALA A 13 11.95 1.13 18.67
C ALA A 13 11.84 2.62 18.30
N SER A 14 12.67 3.14 17.40
CA SER A 14 12.54 4.52 16.89
C SER A 14 11.27 4.71 16.07
N LEU A 15 10.89 3.73 15.24
CA LEU A 15 9.64 3.76 14.47
C LEU A 15 8.41 3.72 15.40
N ILE A 16 8.49 2.91 16.47
CA ILE A 16 7.45 2.82 17.50
C ILE A 16 7.36 4.14 18.27
N MET A 17 8.50 4.70 18.72
CA MET A 17 8.53 5.99 19.42
C MET A 17 8.05 7.13 18.52
N MET A 18 8.31 7.05 17.21
CA MET A 18 7.87 8.03 16.23
C MET A 18 6.34 7.96 16.03
N ASN A 19 5.76 6.75 15.94
CA ASN A 19 4.30 6.55 15.93
C ASN A 19 3.64 6.95 17.25
N LEU A 20 4.27 6.67 18.40
CA LEU A 20 3.79 7.08 19.72
C LEU A 20 3.73 8.60 19.86
N ARG A 21 4.71 9.35 19.31
CA ARG A 21 4.65 10.82 19.29
C ARG A 21 3.49 11.31 18.42
N VAL A 22 3.30 10.75 17.24
CA VAL A 22 2.16 11.11 16.38
C VAL A 22 0.82 10.84 17.08
N ALA A 23 0.71 9.73 17.83
CA ALA A 23 -0.45 9.42 18.65
C ALA A 23 -0.63 10.40 19.81
N ALA A 24 0.44 10.72 20.54
CA ALA A 24 0.42 11.65 21.68
C ALA A 24 0.07 13.09 21.27
N PHE A 25 0.45 13.52 20.07
CA PHE A 25 0.09 14.82 19.50
C PHE A 25 -1.27 14.82 18.77
N GLY A 26 -2.00 13.70 18.77
CA GLY A 26 -3.34 13.60 18.15
C GLY A 26 -3.36 13.72 16.62
N LYS A 27 -2.19 13.73 15.97
CA LYS A 27 -2.06 13.88 14.51
C LYS A 27 -2.36 12.58 13.74
N LEU A 28 -2.69 11.51 14.45
CA LEU A 28 -3.09 10.21 13.88
C LEU A 28 -4.27 10.34 12.90
N ARG A 29 -5.22 11.26 13.16
CA ARG A 29 -6.36 11.52 12.26
C ARG A 29 -5.94 12.01 10.88
N ARG A 30 -4.83 12.77 10.78
CA ARG A 30 -4.30 13.28 9.52
C ARG A 30 -3.65 12.17 8.68
N LEU A 31 -3.09 11.15 9.34
CA LEU A 31 -2.49 10.00 8.67
C LEU A 31 -3.50 8.89 8.34
N TRP A 32 -4.66 8.87 9.00
CA TRP A 32 -5.65 7.81 8.82
C TRP A 32 -6.18 7.76 7.38
N THR A 33 -6.36 8.91 6.73
CA THR A 33 -6.71 9.01 5.30
C THR A 33 -5.66 8.36 4.40
N SER A 34 -4.38 8.62 4.66
CA SER A 34 -3.26 8.04 3.91
C SER A 34 -3.10 6.54 4.16
N TYR A 35 -3.34 6.06 5.39
CA TYR A 35 -3.43 4.64 5.69
C TYR A 35 -4.57 3.94 4.95
N LEU A 36 -5.74 4.59 4.87
CA LEU A 36 -6.91 4.06 4.17
C LEU A 36 -6.66 4.01 2.66
N ALA A 37 -6.04 5.04 2.09
CA ALA A 37 -5.63 5.08 0.68
C ALA A 37 -4.61 3.98 0.35
N LEU A 38 -3.60 3.78 1.20
CA LEU A 38 -2.63 2.68 1.05
C LEU A 38 -3.30 1.31 1.16
N GLY A 39 -4.20 1.12 2.12
CA GLY A 39 -4.94 -0.13 2.28
C GLY A 39 -5.85 -0.44 1.07
N ALA A 40 -6.58 0.57 0.59
CA ALA A 40 -7.46 0.43 -0.56
C ALA A 40 -6.67 0.09 -1.84
N THR A 41 -5.57 0.78 -2.09
CA THR A 41 -4.72 0.52 -3.27
C THR A 41 -4.02 -0.84 -3.19
N ALA A 42 -3.61 -1.28 -2.00
CA ALA A 42 -3.12 -2.64 -1.78
C ALA A 42 -4.18 -3.71 -2.08
N LEU A 43 -5.43 -3.50 -1.65
CA LEU A 43 -6.53 -4.41 -1.98
C LEU A 43 -6.78 -4.48 -3.49
N VAL A 44 -6.76 -3.35 -4.20
CA VAL A 44 -6.91 -3.32 -5.66
C VAL A 44 -5.80 -4.13 -6.35
N MET A 45 -4.55 -3.97 -5.91
CA MET A 45 -3.44 -4.79 -6.42
C MET A 45 -3.64 -6.28 -6.15
N LEU A 46 -4.09 -6.64 -4.94
CA LEU A 46 -4.35 -8.04 -4.58
C LEU A 46 -5.46 -8.65 -5.44
N VAL A 47 -6.53 -7.90 -5.71
CA VAL A 47 -7.62 -8.35 -6.60
C VAL A 47 -7.10 -8.57 -8.02
N GLY A 48 -6.31 -7.65 -8.56
CA GLY A 48 -5.70 -7.81 -9.89
C GLY A 48 -4.76 -9.02 -9.96
N ALA A 49 -3.93 -9.21 -8.93
CA ALA A 49 -3.01 -10.36 -8.84
C ALA A 49 -3.77 -11.69 -8.70
N ALA A 50 -4.80 -11.73 -7.85
CA ALA A 50 -5.66 -12.90 -7.68
C ALA A 50 -6.34 -13.28 -9.01
N ALA A 51 -6.86 -12.29 -9.76
CA ALA A 51 -7.47 -12.53 -11.07
C ALA A 51 -6.47 -13.15 -12.07
N ILE A 52 -5.24 -12.62 -12.13
CA ILE A 52 -4.19 -13.17 -13.01
C ILE A 52 -3.85 -14.61 -12.60
N ILE A 53 -3.66 -14.85 -11.30
CA ILE A 53 -3.36 -16.20 -10.77
C ILE A 53 -4.49 -17.16 -11.16
N GLU A 54 -5.74 -16.78 -10.94
CA GLU A 54 -6.90 -17.64 -11.23
C GLU A 54 -7.05 -17.93 -12.72
N MET A 55 -6.78 -16.95 -13.59
CA MET A 55 -6.73 -17.15 -15.04
C MET A 55 -5.61 -18.13 -15.45
N VAL A 56 -4.41 -18.03 -14.87
CA VAL A 56 -3.30 -18.97 -15.12
C VAL A 56 -3.67 -20.38 -14.66
N TYR A 57 -4.26 -20.52 -13.47
CA TYR A 57 -4.71 -21.81 -12.96
C TYR A 57 -5.80 -22.42 -13.86
N HIS A 58 -6.77 -21.62 -14.33
CA HIS A 58 -7.80 -22.09 -15.24
C HIS A 58 -7.25 -22.59 -16.58
N LEU A 59 -6.27 -21.89 -17.15
CA LEU A 59 -5.60 -22.34 -18.38
C LEU A 59 -4.84 -23.66 -18.20
N GLN A 60 -4.27 -23.91 -17.02
CA GLN A 60 -3.50 -25.13 -16.76
C GLN A 60 -4.37 -26.35 -16.41
N LEU A 61 -5.44 -26.17 -15.63
CA LEU A 61 -6.27 -27.27 -15.12
C LEU A 61 -7.53 -27.57 -15.95
N ASN A 62 -8.08 -26.58 -16.65
CA ASN A 62 -9.41 -26.68 -17.28
C ASN A 62 -9.37 -26.46 -18.80
N VAL A 63 -8.34 -26.98 -19.47
CA VAL A 63 -8.15 -26.92 -20.94
C VAL A 63 -9.39 -27.45 -21.71
N GLY A 64 -10.22 -28.30 -21.08
CA GLY A 64 -11.41 -28.92 -21.69
C GLY A 64 -12.78 -28.34 -21.31
N LEU A 65 -12.88 -27.36 -20.39
CA LEU A 65 -14.18 -26.91 -19.82
C LEU A 65 -14.69 -25.55 -20.36
N GLY A 66 -14.00 -24.96 -21.33
CA GLY A 66 -14.38 -23.70 -21.97
C GLY A 66 -13.65 -22.47 -21.40
N PRO A 67 -13.59 -21.37 -22.16
CA PRO A 67 -12.68 -20.27 -21.87
C PRO A 67 -13.20 -19.26 -20.82
N GLU A 68 -14.45 -19.37 -20.39
CA GLU A 68 -15.11 -18.39 -19.53
C GLU A 68 -14.95 -18.69 -18.03
N LEU A 69 -14.42 -17.70 -17.29
CA LEU A 69 -14.13 -17.75 -15.87
C LEU A 69 -14.90 -16.63 -15.17
N LYS A 70 -15.78 -16.95 -14.23
CA LYS A 70 -16.49 -15.93 -13.43
C LYS A 70 -15.66 -15.53 -12.22
N PHE A 71 -15.03 -14.36 -12.27
CA PHE A 71 -14.28 -13.80 -11.14
C PHE A 71 -14.96 -12.51 -10.66
N MET A 72 -15.28 -12.45 -9.36
CA MET A 72 -15.99 -11.31 -8.71
C MET A 72 -17.29 -10.87 -9.42
N GLY A 73 -17.98 -11.79 -10.11
CA GLY A 73 -19.24 -11.51 -10.83
C GLY A 73 -19.06 -11.08 -12.30
N LEU A 74 -17.82 -10.90 -12.77
CA LEU A 74 -17.49 -10.63 -14.17
C LEU A 74 -17.08 -11.92 -14.89
N THR A 75 -17.54 -12.11 -16.12
CA THR A 75 -17.10 -13.19 -17.01
C THR A 75 -15.80 -12.77 -17.69
N LEU A 76 -14.67 -13.29 -17.22
CA LEU A 76 -13.36 -13.12 -17.83
C LEU A 76 -13.09 -14.28 -18.77
N ASN A 77 -12.64 -13.97 -19.98
CA ASN A 77 -12.23 -14.98 -20.94
C ASN A 77 -10.72 -15.25 -20.73
N SER A 78 -10.40 -16.42 -20.20
CA SER A 78 -9.02 -16.86 -19.92
C SER A 78 -8.14 -16.94 -21.17
N GLN A 79 -8.74 -17.15 -22.35
CA GLN A 79 -8.08 -17.16 -23.67
C GLN A 79 -8.10 -15.79 -24.37
N GLY A 80 -8.94 -14.86 -23.90
CA GLY A 80 -9.09 -13.53 -24.47
C GLY A 80 -8.03 -12.57 -23.94
N LEU A 81 -7.26 -11.95 -24.83
CA LEU A 81 -6.28 -10.91 -24.48
C LEU A 81 -6.92 -9.72 -23.74
N ASP A 82 -8.21 -9.44 -24.00
CA ASP A 82 -8.95 -8.35 -23.34
C ASP A 82 -9.04 -8.51 -21.82
N SER A 83 -9.22 -9.75 -21.35
CA SER A 83 -9.30 -10.05 -19.91
C SER A 83 -7.93 -9.92 -19.24
N TRP A 84 -6.87 -10.35 -19.93
CA TRP A 84 -5.48 -10.15 -19.50
C TRP A 84 -5.12 -8.67 -19.43
N PHE A 85 -5.49 -7.89 -20.45
CA PHE A 85 -5.31 -6.44 -20.44
C PHE A 85 -6.10 -5.77 -19.32
N GLY A 86 -7.34 -6.18 -19.08
CA GLY A 86 -8.16 -5.68 -17.97
C GLY A 86 -7.51 -5.95 -16.60
N CYS A 87 -7.07 -7.17 -16.34
CA CYS A 87 -6.39 -7.55 -15.11
C CYS A 87 -5.05 -6.82 -14.93
N ALA A 88 -4.25 -6.75 -16.01
CA ALA A 88 -3.00 -5.98 -16.00
C ALA A 88 -3.25 -4.49 -15.74
N PHE A 89 -4.27 -3.91 -16.38
CA PHE A 89 -4.66 -2.52 -16.18
C PHE A 89 -5.06 -2.25 -14.73
N VAL A 90 -5.85 -3.12 -14.11
CA VAL A 90 -6.22 -3.00 -12.69
C VAL A 90 -4.99 -3.10 -11.80
N LEU A 91 -4.08 -4.04 -12.08
CA LEU A 91 -2.85 -4.22 -11.31
C LEU A 91 -1.91 -3.01 -11.44
N PHE A 92 -1.70 -2.49 -12.64
CA PHE A 92 -0.87 -1.31 -12.88
C PHE A 92 -1.50 -0.03 -12.32
N THR A 93 -2.83 0.11 -12.42
CA THR A 93 -3.56 1.22 -11.80
C THR A 93 -3.41 1.17 -10.28
N GLY A 94 -3.56 -0.02 -9.68
CA GLY A 94 -3.33 -0.26 -8.26
C GLY A 94 -1.90 0.09 -7.84
N LEU A 95 -0.89 -0.33 -8.61
CA LEU A 95 0.52 -0.01 -8.37
C LEU A 95 0.79 1.50 -8.46
N GLY A 96 0.27 2.16 -9.50
CA GLY A 96 0.43 3.60 -9.68
C GLY A 96 -0.19 4.39 -8.52
N MET A 97 -1.41 4.05 -8.14
CA MET A 97 -2.10 4.70 -7.01
C MET A 97 -1.43 4.37 -5.67
N PHE A 98 -0.90 3.16 -5.50
CA PHE A 98 -0.16 2.76 -4.29
C PHE A 98 1.14 3.56 -4.15
N GLU A 99 1.93 3.70 -5.21
CA GLU A 99 3.17 4.46 -5.17
C GLU A 99 2.91 5.97 -4.93
N LEU A 100 1.85 6.53 -5.50
CA LEU A 100 1.41 7.90 -5.21
C LEU A 100 1.00 8.06 -3.74
N SER A 101 0.17 7.15 -3.23
CA SER A 101 -0.28 7.16 -1.82
C SER A 101 0.90 7.00 -0.87
N ARG A 102 1.89 6.17 -1.24
CA ARG A 102 3.13 5.98 -0.48
C ARG A 102 3.98 7.25 -0.43
N ARG A 103 4.12 7.94 -1.55
CA ARG A 103 4.83 9.23 -1.62
C ARG A 103 4.13 10.29 -0.77
N GLN A 104 2.81 10.37 -0.85
CA GLN A 104 2.02 11.31 -0.08
C GLN A 104 2.09 11.02 1.42
N PHE A 105 2.01 9.75 1.81
CA PHE A 105 2.23 9.32 3.20
C PHE A 105 3.62 9.74 3.71
N ALA A 106 4.67 9.55 2.91
CA ALA A 106 6.03 9.94 3.29
C ALA A 106 6.17 11.46 3.49
N GLN A 107 5.51 12.26 2.64
CA GLN A 107 5.49 13.72 2.77
C GLN A 107 4.73 14.16 4.02
N GLU A 108 3.50 13.69 4.22
CA GLU A 108 2.69 14.01 5.41
C GLU A 108 3.39 13.59 6.71
N TRP A 109 4.05 12.42 6.69
CA TRP A 109 4.82 11.96 7.82
C TRP A 109 5.99 12.90 8.16
N GLY A 110 6.72 13.37 7.15
CA GLY A 110 7.80 14.34 7.30
C GLY A 110 7.32 15.67 7.88
N GLU A 111 6.20 16.19 7.37
CA GLU A 111 5.57 17.42 7.88
C GLU A 111 5.18 17.29 9.36
N ILE A 112 4.53 16.18 9.73
CA ILE A 112 4.10 15.94 11.12
C ILE A 112 5.30 15.85 12.06
N GLN A 113 6.38 15.18 11.66
CA GLN A 113 7.61 15.15 12.47
C GLN A 113 8.20 16.56 12.66
N GLY A 114 8.27 17.36 11.60
CA GLY A 114 8.75 18.74 11.68
C GLY A 114 7.85 19.66 12.50
N GLU A 115 6.53 19.45 12.51
CA GLU A 115 5.60 20.13 13.43
C GLU A 115 5.88 19.76 14.89
N ILE A 116 5.99 18.45 15.19
CA ILE A 116 6.26 17.95 16.54
C ILE A 116 7.59 18.48 17.08
N GLU A 117 8.65 18.47 16.27
CA GLU A 117 9.97 18.96 16.71
C GLU A 117 9.95 20.46 17.03
N ARG A 118 9.25 21.27 16.20
CA ARG A 118 9.07 22.70 16.46
C ARG A 118 8.29 22.96 17.74
N GLU A 119 7.27 22.14 18.01
CA GLU A 119 6.46 22.29 19.21
C GLU A 119 7.22 21.90 20.48
N ILE A 120 8.05 20.85 20.43
CA ILE A 120 8.94 20.46 21.54
C ILE A 120 9.93 21.58 21.85
N LYS A 121 10.64 22.11 20.84
CA LYS A 121 11.59 23.22 21.03
C LYS A 121 10.92 24.47 21.61
N ARG A 122 9.68 24.77 21.23
CA ARG A 122 8.92 25.90 21.78
C ARG A 122 8.60 25.71 23.26
N ARG A 123 8.30 24.49 23.68
CA ARG A 123 8.00 24.17 25.09
C ARG A 123 9.25 24.16 25.96
N GLU A 124 10.41 23.78 25.42
CA GLU A 124 11.70 23.83 26.14
C GLU A 124 12.24 25.25 26.32
N ALA A 125 11.82 26.20 25.48
CA ALA A 125 12.23 27.61 25.54
C ALA A 125 11.38 28.48 26.49
N LEU A 126 10.35 27.90 27.13
CA LEU A 126 9.45 28.55 28.11
C LEU A 126 9.77 28.04 29.51
#